data_AF-A0A521C8Z0-F1
#
_entry.id   AF-A0A521C8Z0-F1
#
_cell.length_a   1.000
_cell.length_b   1.000
_cell.length_c   1.000
_cell.angle_alpha   90.00
_cell.angle_beta   90.00
_cell.angle_gamma   90.00
#
_symmetry.space_group_name_H-M   'P 1'
#
loop_
_entity.id
_entity.type
_entity.pdbx_description
1 polymer ?
#
loop_
_entity_poly.entity_id
_entity_poly.type
_entity_poly.pdbx_seq_one_letter_code
_entity_poly.pdbx_strand_id
1 'polypeptide(L)'
;MRRKLKRRLEKWQRSALKISAPLRKRIRQMYKTDYCVIVASNGRSGSTMTYHALRDALERLDPNLSGQASFVSRLDDATFQAPFLYKTHDFPQVLSNWSKDTRVVFCFGSTKDSTFSVYTAMEGYGPEWIKKHFYNLHATGTYDELFERDVLQQARQIKEWVTYDDIPVLCVHYDALWEYQDEISEFTGLKFVPAPRRERAEKDIPEDLRKAASQIYDPIDEVISQLPRCFVASPEMNEIVGKLPLAK
;
A
#
# COMPACT_ATOMS: atom_id res chain seq x y z
N MET A 1 -3.29 -19.84 50.92
CA MET A 1 -2.48 -18.62 50.67
C MET A 1 -2.55 -18.12 49.22
N ARG A 2 -2.35 -18.96 48.20
CA ARG A 2 -2.37 -18.58 46.75
C ARG A 2 -3.63 -17.84 46.27
N ARG A 3 -4.83 -18.21 46.74
CA ARG A 3 -6.11 -17.58 46.36
C ARG A 3 -6.25 -16.12 46.80
N LYS A 4 -5.72 -15.75 47.99
CA LYS A 4 -5.74 -14.37 48.50
C LYS A 4 -4.77 -13.47 47.72
N LEU A 5 -3.62 -14.01 47.31
CA LEU A 5 -2.64 -13.29 46.50
C LEU A 5 -3.21 -12.96 45.11
N LYS A 6 -3.84 -13.94 44.44
CA LYS A 6 -4.47 -13.76 43.13
C LYS A 6 -5.54 -12.65 43.14
N ARG A 7 -6.44 -12.66 44.13
CA ARG A 7 -7.48 -11.61 44.29
C ARG A 7 -6.90 -10.22 44.55
N ARG A 8 -5.80 -10.11 45.31
CA ARG A 8 -5.11 -8.83 45.54
C ARG A 8 -4.48 -8.31 44.24
N LEU A 9 -3.87 -9.19 43.45
CA LEU A 9 -3.27 -8.86 42.15
C LEU A 9 -4.32 -8.36 41.15
N GLU A 10 -5.45 -9.06 41.02
CA GLU A 10 -6.57 -8.67 40.16
C GLU A 10 -7.17 -7.32 40.58
N LYS A 11 -7.32 -7.08 41.89
CA LYS A 11 -7.82 -5.79 42.41
C LYS A 11 -6.84 -4.66 42.11
N TRP A 12 -5.54 -4.90 42.25
CA TRP A 12 -4.50 -3.92 41.94
C TRP A 12 -4.46 -3.60 40.44
N GLN A 13 -4.53 -4.61 39.56
CA GLN A 13 -4.62 -4.42 38.11
C GLN A 13 -5.86 -3.60 37.71
N ARG A 14 -7.03 -3.89 38.28
CA ARG A 14 -8.25 -3.10 38.01
C ARG A 14 -8.14 -1.66 38.49
N SER A 15 -7.54 -1.43 39.65
CA SER A 15 -7.30 -0.07 40.16
C SER A 15 -6.29 0.70 39.31
N ALA A 16 -5.19 0.06 38.88
CA ALA A 16 -4.19 0.66 37.99
C ALA A 16 -4.78 1.02 36.62
N LEU A 17 -5.65 0.16 36.07
CA LEU A 17 -6.39 0.46 34.84
C LEU A 17 -7.35 1.64 35.01
N LYS A 18 -8.07 1.73 36.14
CA LYS A 18 -8.95 2.88 36.42
C LYS A 18 -8.19 4.19 36.58
N ILE A 19 -7.04 4.18 37.26
CA ILE A 19 -6.21 5.37 37.48
C ILE A 19 -5.56 5.83 36.16
N SER A 20 -5.16 4.89 35.30
CA SER A 20 -4.57 5.22 33.99
C SER A 20 -5.59 5.53 32.89
N ALA A 21 -6.89 5.24 33.08
CA ALA A 21 -7.92 5.47 32.08
C ALA A 21 -8.03 6.93 31.58
N PRO A 22 -7.96 7.98 32.42
CA PRO A 22 -7.97 9.37 31.97
C PRO A 22 -6.74 9.73 31.13
N LEU A 23 -5.56 9.21 31.50
CA LEU A 23 -4.32 9.40 30.77
C LEU A 23 -4.37 8.70 29.40
N ARG A 24 -4.86 7.45 29.35
CA ARG A 24 -5.10 6.72 28.11
C ARG A 24 -6.12 7.42 27.22
N LYS A 25 -7.18 7.99 27.80
CA LYS A 25 -8.17 8.79 27.06
C LYS A 25 -7.54 10.04 26.46
N ARG A 26 -6.73 10.78 27.22
CA ARG A 26 -5.99 11.97 26.73
C ARG A 26 -4.98 11.60 25.64
N ILE A 27 -4.20 10.54 25.84
CA ILE A 27 -3.26 10.02 24.83
C ILE A 27 -4.03 9.62 23.57
N ARG A 28 -5.11 8.83 23.68
CA ARG A 28 -5.97 8.48 22.53
C ARG A 28 -6.54 9.71 21.83
N GLN A 29 -6.88 10.76 22.56
CA GLN A 29 -7.46 11.97 21.99
C GLN A 29 -6.39 12.86 21.34
N MET A 30 -5.13 12.79 21.80
CA MET A 30 -3.98 13.44 21.18
C MET A 30 -3.48 12.72 19.93
N TYR A 31 -3.70 11.40 19.84
CA TYR A 31 -3.25 10.56 18.71
C TYR A 31 -4.42 9.93 17.94
N LYS A 32 -5.63 10.48 18.03
CA LYS A 32 -6.74 10.01 17.22
C LYS A 32 -6.45 10.46 15.80
N THR A 33 -6.05 9.53 14.93
CA THR A 33 -5.94 9.87 13.51
C THR A 33 -7.37 10.05 13.02
N ASP A 34 -7.78 11.29 12.72
CA ASP A 34 -9.08 11.53 12.09
C ASP A 34 -9.09 11.10 10.61
N TYR A 35 -7.95 10.57 10.14
CA TYR A 35 -7.79 10.09 8.77
C TYR A 35 -8.23 8.63 8.58
N CYS A 36 -8.82 8.39 7.41
CA CYS A 36 -8.86 7.08 6.79
C CYS A 36 -7.62 6.95 5.90
N VAL A 37 -6.79 5.93 6.12
CA VAL A 37 -5.57 5.72 5.34
C VAL A 37 -5.77 4.59 4.35
N ILE A 38 -5.42 4.81 3.09
CA ILE A 38 -5.44 3.79 2.03
C ILE A 38 -4.00 3.54 1.58
N VAL A 39 -3.61 2.28 1.48
CA VAL A 39 -2.34 1.86 0.88
C VAL A 39 -2.64 1.22 -0.47
N ALA A 40 -2.33 1.96 -1.54
CA ALA A 40 -2.49 1.52 -2.92
C ALA A 40 -1.13 1.18 -3.54
N SER A 41 -1.12 0.45 -4.66
CA SER A 41 0.10 0.24 -5.46
C SER A 41 -0.20 -0.37 -6.82
N ASN A 42 0.69 -0.15 -7.78
CA ASN A 42 0.70 -0.79 -9.11
C ASN A 42 1.00 -2.31 -9.09
N GLY A 43 0.87 -2.98 -7.95
CA GLY A 43 1.19 -4.40 -7.77
C GLY A 43 2.67 -4.62 -7.46
N ARG A 44 2.95 -5.49 -6.47
CA ARG A 44 4.31 -5.92 -6.06
C ARG A 44 5.31 -4.80 -5.66
N SER A 45 4.90 -3.53 -5.63
CA SER A 45 5.73 -2.38 -5.23
C SER A 45 5.68 -2.05 -3.73
N GLY A 46 5.66 -3.05 -2.86
CA GLY A 46 5.80 -2.84 -1.41
C GLY A 46 4.54 -2.46 -0.62
N SER A 47 3.35 -2.35 -1.23
CA SER A 47 2.12 -2.01 -0.50
C SER A 47 1.79 -2.94 0.67
N THR A 48 2.09 -4.24 0.57
CA THR A 48 1.90 -5.18 1.70
C THR A 48 2.78 -4.82 2.90
N MET A 49 4.05 -4.48 2.67
CA MET A 49 4.95 -4.05 3.74
C MET A 49 4.47 -2.72 4.32
N THR A 50 4.12 -1.76 3.46
CA THR A 50 3.63 -0.45 3.88
C THR A 50 2.37 -0.57 4.73
N TYR A 51 1.42 -1.38 4.28
CA TYR A 51 0.18 -1.70 5.01
C TYR A 51 0.46 -2.33 6.36
N HIS A 52 1.36 -3.31 6.46
CA HIS A 52 1.68 -3.92 7.75
C HIS A 52 2.36 -2.94 8.72
N ALA A 53 3.28 -2.10 8.24
CA ALA A 53 3.93 -1.10 9.08
C ALA A 53 2.91 -0.07 9.64
N LEU A 54 1.96 0.39 8.81
CA LEU A 54 0.90 1.30 9.25
C LEU A 54 -0.13 0.62 10.15
N ARG A 55 -0.46 -0.65 9.90
CA ARG A 55 -1.34 -1.44 10.77
C ARG A 55 -0.72 -1.63 12.15
N ASP A 56 0.57 -1.94 12.22
CA ASP A 56 1.29 -2.10 13.47
C ASP A 56 1.38 -0.76 14.22
N ALA A 57 1.48 0.36 13.50
CA ALA A 57 1.37 1.70 14.08
C ALA A 57 -0.02 1.96 14.69
N LEU A 58 -1.09 1.61 13.96
CA LEU A 58 -2.47 1.72 14.42
C LEU A 58 -2.73 0.86 15.67
N GLU A 59 -2.22 -0.37 15.71
CA GLU A 59 -2.33 -1.27 16.86
C GLU A 59 -1.59 -0.74 18.10
N ARG A 60 -0.43 -0.09 17.91
CA ARG A 60 0.31 0.57 19.00
C ARG A 60 -0.44 1.77 19.59
N LEU A 61 -1.20 2.51 18.77
CA LEU A 61 -2.04 3.61 19.23
C LEU A 61 -3.21 3.09 20.08
N ASP A 62 -3.90 2.06 19.59
CA ASP A 62 -4.95 1.37 20.33
C ASP A 62 -5.13 -0.05 19.80
N PRO A 63 -4.87 -1.10 20.61
CA PRO A 63 -4.99 -2.49 20.18
C PRO A 63 -6.38 -2.88 19.66
N ASN A 64 -7.43 -2.13 20.03
CA ASN A 64 -8.80 -2.37 19.53
C ASN A 64 -9.00 -1.89 18.08
N LEU A 65 -8.07 -1.11 17.54
CA LEU A 65 -8.10 -0.63 16.16
C LEU A 65 -7.44 -1.61 15.18
N SER A 66 -6.85 -2.71 15.67
CA SER A 66 -6.30 -3.76 14.80
C SER A 66 -7.34 -4.37 13.85
N GLY A 67 -8.61 -4.43 14.28
CA GLY A 67 -9.75 -4.85 13.45
C GLY A 67 -10.21 -3.78 12.45
N GLN A 68 -9.65 -2.57 12.49
CA GLN A 68 -9.94 -1.46 11.57
C GLN A 68 -8.92 -1.40 10.44
N ALA A 69 -8.43 -2.57 10.01
CA ALA A 69 -7.52 -2.72 8.90
C ALA A 69 -7.98 -3.86 7.98
N SER A 70 -8.14 -3.60 6.69
CA SER A 70 -8.61 -4.62 5.75
C SER A 70 -8.03 -4.47 4.35
N PHE A 71 -7.98 -5.58 3.60
CA PHE A 71 -7.74 -5.57 2.17
C PHE A 71 -9.08 -5.50 1.43
N VAL A 72 -9.19 -4.57 0.49
CA VAL A 72 -10.37 -4.39 -0.37
C VAL A 72 -9.94 -4.48 -1.83
N SER A 73 -10.53 -5.43 -2.56
CA SER A 73 -10.24 -5.63 -3.98
C SER A 73 -10.79 -4.50 -4.84
N ARG A 74 -11.95 -3.97 -4.44
CA ARG A 74 -12.60 -2.82 -5.04
C ARG A 74 -12.87 -1.80 -3.96
N LEU A 75 -12.57 -0.54 -4.23
CA LEU A 75 -12.80 0.56 -3.31
C LEU A 75 -14.29 0.90 -3.19
N ASP A 76 -15.10 0.58 -4.20
CA ASP A 76 -16.58 0.68 -4.13
C ASP A 76 -17.22 -0.25 -3.08
N ASP A 77 -16.54 -1.34 -2.71
CA ASP A 77 -16.99 -2.26 -1.66
C ASP A 77 -16.67 -1.74 -0.25
N ALA A 78 -15.97 -0.61 -0.14
CA ALA A 78 -15.56 0.02 1.10
C ALA A 78 -16.30 1.35 1.31
N THR A 79 -16.37 1.76 2.57
CA THR A 79 -16.89 3.08 2.95
C THR A 79 -15.83 3.82 3.74
N PHE A 80 -15.80 5.15 3.64
CA PHE A 80 -14.96 5.95 4.51
C PHE A 80 -15.24 5.64 5.99
N GLN A 81 -14.19 5.25 6.71
CA GLN A 81 -14.22 5.07 8.15
C GLN A 81 -12.89 5.57 8.72
N ALA A 82 -12.93 6.34 9.79
CA ALA A 82 -11.73 6.79 10.50
C ALA A 82 -11.81 6.40 11.98
N PRO A 83 -10.73 5.91 12.60
CA PRO A 83 -9.43 5.60 12.00
C PRO A 83 -9.41 4.22 11.32
N PHE A 84 -9.43 4.13 10.00
CA PHE A 84 -9.39 2.85 9.28
C PHE A 84 -8.22 2.81 8.30
N LEU A 85 -7.69 1.61 8.08
CA LEU A 85 -6.59 1.35 7.15
C LEU A 85 -7.04 0.37 6.07
N TYR A 86 -7.10 0.82 4.84
CA TYR A 86 -7.35 -0.05 3.68
C TYR A 86 -6.07 -0.36 2.94
N LYS A 87 -6.01 -1.56 2.34
CA LYS A 87 -5.06 -1.88 1.27
C LYS A 87 -5.84 -2.22 0.02
N THR A 88 -5.42 -1.69 -1.12
CA THR A 88 -6.05 -1.97 -2.41
C THR A 88 -5.06 -1.99 -3.57
N HIS A 89 -5.54 -2.45 -4.72
CA HIS A 89 -4.92 -2.35 -6.05
C HIS A 89 -5.90 -1.74 -7.06
N ASP A 90 -7.02 -1.18 -6.58
CA ASP A 90 -8.02 -0.52 -7.41
C ASP A 90 -7.53 0.87 -7.87
N PHE A 91 -8.30 1.47 -8.76
CA PHE A 91 -8.08 2.80 -9.30
C PHE A 91 -8.75 3.88 -8.44
N PRO A 92 -8.29 5.15 -8.52
CA PRO A 92 -8.71 6.19 -7.58
C PRO A 92 -10.12 6.78 -7.81
N GLN A 93 -10.76 6.57 -8.96
CA GLN A 93 -11.94 7.37 -9.38
C GLN A 93 -13.11 7.30 -8.40
N VAL A 94 -13.28 6.16 -7.73
CA VAL A 94 -14.36 5.95 -6.77
C VAL A 94 -14.18 6.77 -5.49
N LEU A 95 -12.96 7.28 -5.25
CA LEU A 95 -12.63 8.10 -4.10
C LEU A 95 -13.08 9.56 -4.23
N SER A 96 -13.59 9.97 -5.38
CA SER A 96 -14.12 11.33 -5.62
C SER A 96 -15.26 11.68 -4.65
N ASN A 97 -15.99 10.67 -4.17
CA ASN A 97 -17.07 10.80 -3.20
C ASN A 97 -16.63 10.60 -1.74
N TRP A 98 -15.35 10.35 -1.48
CA TRP A 98 -14.84 10.09 -0.13
C TRP A 98 -14.51 11.38 0.61
N SER A 99 -14.39 11.29 1.94
CA SER A 99 -14.00 12.45 2.76
C SER A 99 -12.61 12.98 2.38
N LYS A 100 -12.43 14.30 2.48
CA LYS A 100 -11.11 14.96 2.38
C LYS A 100 -10.14 14.59 3.50
N ASP A 101 -10.63 13.93 4.54
CA ASP A 101 -9.81 13.33 5.59
C ASP A 101 -9.26 11.95 5.16
N THR A 102 -9.50 11.51 3.93
CA THR A 102 -8.79 10.35 3.37
C THR A 102 -7.35 10.72 3.03
N ARG A 103 -6.41 9.83 3.32
CA ARG A 103 -4.99 9.94 2.94
C ARG A 103 -4.60 8.67 2.20
N VAL A 104 -4.06 8.79 1.00
CA VAL A 104 -3.60 7.62 0.25
C VAL A 104 -2.09 7.60 0.19
N VAL A 105 -1.47 6.48 0.52
CA VAL A 105 -0.07 6.20 0.19
C VAL A 105 -0.08 5.28 -1.02
N PHE A 106 0.32 5.80 -2.19
CA PHE A 106 0.45 5.03 -3.41
C PHE A 106 1.92 4.60 -3.58
N CYS A 107 2.19 3.30 -3.40
CA CYS A 107 3.51 2.74 -3.61
C CYS A 107 3.67 2.30 -5.08
N PHE A 108 4.67 2.83 -5.78
CA PHE A 108 4.97 2.46 -7.16
C PHE A 108 6.43 2.03 -7.32
N GLY A 109 6.79 1.42 -8.45
CA GLY A 109 8.15 0.96 -8.70
C GLY A 109 8.27 0.35 -10.10
N SER A 110 9.44 -0.23 -10.40
CA SER A 110 9.68 -0.88 -11.70
C SER A 110 8.59 -1.90 -12.02
N THR A 111 7.98 -1.69 -13.17
CA THR A 111 6.94 -2.56 -13.73
C THR A 111 7.54 -3.86 -14.25
N LYS A 112 8.76 -3.81 -14.80
CA LYS A 112 9.51 -5.01 -15.21
C LYS A 112 9.80 -5.92 -14.02
N ASP A 113 10.32 -5.36 -12.93
CA ASP A 113 10.62 -6.14 -11.73
C ASP A 113 9.37 -6.73 -11.07
N SER A 114 8.27 -5.97 -11.10
CA SER A 114 6.96 -6.39 -10.61
C SER A 114 6.43 -7.54 -11.45
N THR A 115 6.53 -7.46 -12.77
CA THR A 115 6.21 -8.53 -13.71
C THR A 115 7.04 -9.79 -13.45
N PHE A 116 8.36 -9.68 -13.33
CA PHE A 116 9.19 -10.83 -12.96
C PHE A 116 8.79 -11.41 -11.61
N SER A 117 8.39 -10.57 -10.65
CA SER A 117 7.90 -11.07 -9.36
C SER A 117 6.59 -11.84 -9.48
N VAL A 118 5.73 -11.50 -10.43
CA VAL A 118 4.48 -12.23 -10.70
C VAL A 118 4.78 -13.54 -11.41
N TYR A 119 5.72 -13.54 -12.36
CA TYR A 119 6.16 -14.75 -13.04
C TYR A 119 6.66 -15.81 -12.04
N THR A 120 7.61 -15.44 -11.18
CA THR A 120 8.14 -16.36 -10.14
C THR A 120 7.09 -16.74 -9.10
N ALA A 121 6.01 -15.95 -8.95
CA ALA A 121 4.95 -16.25 -8.00
C ALA A 121 4.06 -17.42 -8.46
N MET A 122 4.03 -17.76 -9.75
CA MET A 122 3.33 -18.93 -10.24
C MET A 122 3.89 -20.21 -9.61
N GLU A 123 5.21 -20.37 -9.56
CA GLU A 123 5.85 -21.54 -8.96
C GLU A 123 5.66 -21.61 -7.45
N GLY A 124 5.75 -20.46 -6.76
CA GLY A 124 5.67 -20.40 -5.30
C GLY A 124 4.26 -20.45 -4.71
N TYR A 125 3.27 -19.86 -5.39
CA TYR A 125 1.90 -19.70 -4.87
C TYR A 125 0.81 -20.39 -5.71
N GLY A 126 1.12 -20.74 -6.97
CA GLY A 126 0.22 -21.47 -7.85
C GLY A 126 -0.85 -20.63 -8.57
N PRO A 127 -1.64 -21.26 -9.46
CA PRO A 127 -2.53 -20.60 -10.39
C PRO A 127 -3.70 -19.86 -9.72
N GLU A 128 -4.23 -20.37 -8.60
CA GLU A 128 -5.31 -19.70 -7.86
C GLU A 128 -4.86 -18.36 -7.28
N TRP A 129 -3.61 -18.29 -6.82
CA TRP A 129 -3.02 -17.02 -6.37
C TRP A 129 -2.90 -16.04 -7.54
N ILE A 130 -2.42 -16.50 -8.70
CA ILE A 130 -2.29 -15.68 -9.91
C ILE A 130 -3.64 -15.13 -10.35
N LYS A 131 -4.66 -15.98 -10.43
CA LYS A 131 -6.04 -15.58 -10.77
C LYS A 131 -6.56 -14.50 -9.82
N LYS A 132 -6.39 -14.69 -8.51
CA LYS A 132 -6.79 -13.69 -7.50
C LYS A 132 -5.98 -12.40 -7.61
N HIS A 133 -4.68 -12.50 -7.86
CA HIS A 133 -3.80 -11.34 -8.01
C HIS A 133 -4.19 -10.50 -9.23
N PHE A 134 -4.46 -11.17 -10.36
CA PHE A 134 -4.92 -10.55 -11.60
C PHE A 134 -6.27 -9.87 -11.42
N TYR A 135 -7.21 -10.53 -10.75
CA TYR A 135 -8.49 -9.92 -10.39
C TYR A 135 -8.28 -8.62 -9.59
N ASN A 136 -7.42 -8.65 -8.57
CA ASN A 136 -7.16 -7.47 -7.73
C ASN A 136 -6.51 -6.32 -8.50
N LEU A 137 -5.65 -6.60 -9.48
CA LEU A 137 -4.96 -5.60 -10.31
C LEU A 137 -5.77 -5.15 -11.54
N HIS A 138 -7.02 -5.60 -11.68
CA HIS A 138 -7.83 -5.36 -12.87
C HIS A 138 -7.15 -5.86 -14.15
N ALA A 139 -6.49 -7.01 -14.12
CA ALA A 139 -5.76 -7.48 -15.29
C ALA A 139 -6.68 -7.63 -16.52
N THR A 140 -6.17 -7.26 -17.70
CA THR A 140 -6.91 -7.29 -18.98
C THR A 140 -6.52 -8.47 -19.87
N GLY A 141 -5.76 -9.41 -19.33
CA GLY A 141 -5.26 -10.59 -20.02
C GLY A 141 -4.96 -11.73 -19.06
N THR A 142 -4.34 -12.76 -19.61
CA THR A 142 -3.96 -13.99 -18.91
C THR A 142 -2.48 -13.96 -18.50
N TYR A 143 -2.09 -14.94 -17.69
CA TYR A 143 -0.71 -15.08 -17.24
C TYR A 143 0.27 -15.30 -18.40
N ASP A 144 -0.17 -16.00 -19.45
CA ASP A 144 0.67 -16.31 -20.61
C ASP A 144 0.99 -15.04 -21.43
N GLU A 145 0.11 -14.04 -21.39
CA GLU A 145 0.27 -12.75 -22.07
C GLU A 145 1.14 -11.74 -21.29
N LEU A 146 1.67 -12.14 -20.11
CA LEU A 146 2.41 -11.25 -19.20
C LEU A 146 3.66 -10.62 -19.84
N PHE A 147 4.24 -11.29 -20.84
CA PHE A 147 5.40 -10.81 -21.61
C PHE A 147 5.05 -10.43 -23.04
N GLU A 148 3.76 -10.22 -23.35
CA GLU A 148 3.28 -9.75 -24.64
C GLU A 148 2.74 -8.32 -24.57
N ARG A 149 2.18 -7.93 -23.42
CA ARG A 149 1.65 -6.59 -23.15
C ARG A 149 1.56 -6.31 -21.64
N ASP A 150 1.23 -5.07 -21.27
CA ASP A 150 0.95 -4.68 -19.87
C ASP A 150 -0.42 -5.21 -19.39
N VAL A 151 -0.51 -6.53 -19.21
CA VAL A 151 -1.76 -7.20 -18.78
C VAL A 151 -2.20 -6.76 -17.39
N LEU A 152 -1.27 -6.31 -16.54
CA LEU A 152 -1.52 -5.88 -15.17
C LEU A 152 -1.97 -4.41 -15.07
N GLN A 153 -2.08 -3.72 -16.21
CA GLN A 153 -2.42 -2.29 -16.29
C GLN A 153 -1.52 -1.41 -15.40
N GLN A 154 -0.23 -1.76 -15.25
CA GLN A 154 0.68 -1.03 -14.35
C GLN A 154 0.89 0.41 -14.82
N ALA A 155 1.04 0.64 -16.12
CA ALA A 155 1.19 1.97 -16.68
C ALA A 155 -0.04 2.84 -16.38
N ARG A 156 -1.23 2.26 -16.55
CA ARG A 156 -2.49 2.95 -16.25
C ARG A 156 -2.64 3.25 -14.76
N GLN A 157 -2.35 2.29 -13.89
CA GLN A 157 -2.41 2.48 -12.43
C GLN A 157 -1.50 3.62 -12.00
N ILE A 158 -0.26 3.67 -12.51
CA ILE A 158 0.66 4.77 -12.22
C ILE A 158 0.09 6.08 -12.72
N LYS A 159 -0.32 6.16 -13.99
CA LYS A 159 -0.87 7.37 -14.58
C LYS A 159 -2.00 7.94 -13.72
N GLU A 160 -3.00 7.11 -13.43
CA GLU A 160 -4.20 7.56 -12.73
C GLU A 160 -3.91 7.97 -11.29
N TRP A 161 -3.09 7.21 -10.55
CA TRP A 161 -2.78 7.56 -9.16
C TRP A 161 -1.90 8.79 -9.01
N VAL A 162 -0.91 9.01 -9.88
CA VAL A 162 0.01 10.15 -9.74
C VAL A 162 -0.58 11.48 -10.21
N THR A 163 -1.65 11.43 -11.02
CA THR A 163 -2.37 12.63 -11.48
C THR A 163 -3.66 12.91 -10.71
N TYR A 164 -4.03 12.05 -9.75
CA TYR A 164 -5.28 12.19 -9.02
C TYR A 164 -5.20 13.25 -7.92
N ASP A 165 -6.19 14.16 -7.88
CA ASP A 165 -6.17 15.34 -7.01
C ASP A 165 -7.46 15.60 -6.21
N ASP A 166 -8.49 14.77 -6.35
CA ASP A 166 -9.73 14.91 -5.55
C ASP A 166 -9.49 14.70 -4.05
N ILE A 167 -8.52 13.84 -3.69
CA ILE A 167 -8.03 13.66 -2.32
C ILE A 167 -6.50 13.62 -2.29
N PRO A 168 -5.86 13.89 -1.14
CA PRO A 168 -4.42 13.80 -1.03
C PRO A 168 -3.90 12.37 -1.24
N VAL A 169 -2.96 12.22 -2.18
CA VAL A 169 -2.21 10.99 -2.44
C VAL A 169 -0.71 11.28 -2.32
N LEU A 170 -0.02 10.63 -1.39
CA LEU A 170 1.43 10.59 -1.33
C LEU A 170 1.92 9.41 -2.18
N CYS A 171 2.55 9.73 -3.31
CA CYS A 171 3.20 8.77 -4.19
C CYS A 171 4.62 8.52 -3.70
N VAL A 172 4.98 7.25 -3.48
CA VAL A 172 6.32 6.85 -3.01
C VAL A 172 6.86 5.72 -3.86
N HIS A 173 8.04 5.94 -4.46
CA HIS A 173 8.76 4.90 -5.17
C HIS A 173 9.23 3.83 -4.18
N TYR A 174 9.14 2.55 -4.53
CA TYR A 174 9.44 1.41 -3.66
C TYR A 174 10.80 1.53 -2.99
N ASP A 175 11.85 1.83 -3.77
CA ASP A 175 13.20 1.96 -3.24
C ASP A 175 13.40 3.13 -2.29
N ALA A 176 12.45 4.08 -2.27
CA ALA A 176 12.48 5.27 -1.44
C ALA A 176 11.69 5.09 -0.12
N LEU A 177 10.92 4.00 0.05
CA LEU A 177 10.09 3.78 1.25
C LEU A 177 10.87 3.86 2.57
N TRP A 178 12.15 3.47 2.58
CA TRP A 178 13.02 3.53 3.76
C TRP A 178 13.65 4.90 4.00
N GLU A 179 13.77 5.72 2.96
CA GLU A 179 14.35 7.06 3.03
C GLU A 179 13.31 8.08 3.52
N TYR A 180 12.05 7.93 3.10
CA TYR A 180 10.97 8.89 3.35
C TYR A 180 10.02 8.46 4.49
N GLN A 181 10.56 7.88 5.57
CA GLN A 181 9.73 7.38 6.67
C GLN A 181 9.01 8.50 7.42
N ASP A 182 9.67 9.65 7.57
CA ASP A 182 9.13 10.80 8.31
C ASP A 182 8.01 11.46 7.50
N GLU A 183 8.17 11.62 6.20
CA GLU A 183 7.16 12.16 5.29
C GLU A 183 5.91 11.27 5.24
N ILE A 184 6.08 9.94 5.16
CA ILE A 184 4.95 9.00 5.25
C ILE A 184 4.26 9.12 6.62
N SER A 185 5.03 9.30 7.69
CA SER A 185 4.49 9.43 9.04
C SER A 185 3.69 10.70 9.24
N GLU A 186 4.21 11.83 8.76
CA GLU A 186 3.53 13.13 8.79
C GLU A 186 2.26 13.10 7.94
N PHE A 187 2.35 12.57 6.72
CA PHE A 187 1.22 12.51 5.79
C PHE A 187 0.05 11.65 6.30
N THR A 188 0.37 10.51 6.93
CA THR A 188 -0.65 9.56 7.42
C THR A 188 -1.10 9.84 8.85
N GLY A 189 -0.34 10.61 9.62
CA GLY A 189 -0.53 10.75 11.08
C GLY A 189 -0.20 9.48 11.87
N LEU A 190 0.40 8.47 11.23
CA LEU A 190 0.78 7.19 11.83
C LEU A 190 2.30 7.05 11.79
N LYS A 191 2.92 6.61 12.89
CA LYS A 191 4.37 6.38 12.92
C LYS A 191 4.76 5.21 12.01
N PHE A 192 5.21 5.51 10.79
CA PHE A 192 5.63 4.54 9.80
C PHE A 192 7.02 3.98 10.13
N VAL A 193 7.09 2.67 10.39
CA VAL A 193 8.35 1.97 10.63
C VAL A 193 8.35 0.68 9.80
N PRO A 194 8.88 0.70 8.56
CA PRO A 194 8.92 -0.48 7.73
C PRO A 194 9.89 -1.51 8.28
N ALA A 195 9.72 -2.77 7.86
CA ALA A 195 10.73 -3.79 8.11
C ALA A 195 12.07 -3.39 7.46
N PRO A 196 13.22 -3.85 7.98
CA PRO A 196 14.52 -3.57 7.38
C PRO A 196 14.54 -3.93 5.89
N ARG A 197 15.17 -3.07 5.08
CA ARG A 197 15.33 -3.32 3.64
C ARG A 197 16.07 -4.63 3.44
N ARG A 198 15.51 -5.49 2.60
CA ARG A 198 16.15 -6.74 2.17
C ARG A 198 16.57 -6.58 0.72
N GLU A 199 17.72 -7.12 0.40
CA GLU A 199 18.14 -7.26 -0.99
C GLU A 199 17.16 -8.17 -1.72
N ARG A 200 16.81 -7.81 -2.95
CA ARG A 200 15.90 -8.63 -3.76
C ARG A 200 16.67 -9.87 -4.20
N ALA A 201 16.11 -11.05 -3.93
CA ALA A 201 16.65 -12.28 -4.47
C ALA A 201 16.68 -12.19 -6.01
N GLU A 202 17.78 -12.63 -6.60
CA GLU A 202 17.85 -12.80 -8.04
C GLU A 202 16.75 -13.78 -8.48
N LYS A 203 16.05 -13.39 -9.55
CA LYS A 203 15.00 -14.21 -10.15
C LYS A 203 15.59 -14.94 -11.34
N ASP A 204 15.40 -16.26 -11.38
CA ASP A 204 15.75 -17.06 -12.54
C ASP A 204 14.67 -16.89 -13.62
N ILE A 205 14.87 -15.90 -14.48
CA ILE A 205 13.99 -15.60 -15.62
C ILE A 205 14.73 -16.01 -16.90
N PRO A 206 14.12 -16.85 -17.77
CA PRO A 206 14.64 -17.17 -19.09
C PRO A 206 15.00 -15.93 -19.92
N GLU A 207 16.09 -15.98 -20.67
CA GLU A 207 16.63 -14.83 -21.40
C GLU A 207 15.69 -14.30 -22.49
N ASP A 208 14.95 -15.18 -23.15
CA ASP A 208 13.89 -14.81 -24.10
C ASP A 208 12.76 -14.02 -23.42
N LEU A 209 12.31 -14.45 -22.24
CA LEU A 209 11.31 -13.73 -21.45
C LEU A 209 11.86 -12.40 -20.91
N ARG A 210 13.15 -12.32 -20.55
CA ARG A 210 13.78 -11.04 -20.17
C ARG A 210 13.76 -10.05 -21.32
N LYS A 211 14.11 -10.48 -22.54
CA LYS A 211 14.07 -9.65 -23.75
C LYS A 211 12.66 -9.19 -24.07
N ALA A 212 11.68 -10.10 -24.01
CA ALA A 212 10.28 -9.76 -24.23
C ALA A 212 9.76 -8.75 -23.18
N ALA A 213 10.09 -8.96 -21.90
CA ALA A 213 9.76 -8.03 -20.82
C ALA A 213 10.37 -6.64 -21.07
N SER A 214 11.63 -6.57 -21.50
CA SER A 214 12.31 -5.31 -21.81
C SER A 214 11.59 -4.52 -22.91
N GLN A 215 11.06 -5.17 -23.94
CA GLN A 215 10.32 -4.48 -25.01
C GLN A 215 9.05 -3.79 -24.51
N ILE A 216 8.41 -4.33 -23.47
CA ILE A 216 7.13 -3.84 -22.96
C ILE A 216 7.33 -2.87 -21.80
N TYR A 217 8.16 -3.26 -20.83
CA TYR A 217 8.22 -2.60 -19.53
C TYR A 217 9.37 -1.58 -19.42
N ASP A 218 10.44 -1.69 -20.22
CA ASP A 218 11.50 -0.66 -20.18
C ASP A 218 10.99 0.72 -20.61
N PRO A 219 10.14 0.87 -21.66
CA PRO A 219 9.55 2.16 -21.99
C PRO A 219 8.66 2.74 -20.88
N ILE A 220 7.99 1.87 -20.11
CA ILE A 220 7.19 2.29 -18.95
C ILE A 220 8.12 2.76 -17.82
N ASP A 221 9.15 1.97 -17.51
CA ASP A 221 10.12 2.24 -16.45
C ASP A 221 10.97 3.49 -16.75
N GLU A 222 11.26 3.78 -18.01
CA GLU A 222 11.92 5.02 -18.44
C GLU A 222 11.10 6.26 -18.08
N VAL A 223 9.78 6.23 -18.25
CA VAL A 223 8.89 7.31 -17.82
C VAL A 223 8.80 7.39 -16.29
N ILE A 224 8.71 6.25 -15.61
CA ILE A 224 8.70 6.19 -14.13
C ILE A 224 9.98 6.81 -13.55
N SER A 225 11.13 6.58 -14.20
CA SER A 225 12.42 7.12 -13.74
C SER A 225 12.50 8.65 -13.72
N GLN A 226 11.60 9.33 -14.45
CA GLN A 226 11.49 10.78 -14.48
C GLN A 226 10.63 11.35 -13.35
N LEU A 227 9.83 10.52 -12.67
CA LEU A 227 9.02 10.96 -11.52
C LEU A 227 9.89 11.20 -10.29
N PRO A 228 9.53 12.17 -9.42
CA PRO A 228 10.15 12.29 -8.10
C PRO A 228 9.98 11.00 -7.29
N ARG A 229 10.93 10.70 -6.41
CA ARG A 229 10.90 9.46 -5.61
C ARG A 229 9.84 9.47 -4.49
N CYS A 230 9.44 10.66 -4.04
CA CYS A 230 8.37 10.89 -3.07
C CYS A 230 7.73 12.25 -3.36
N PHE A 231 6.41 12.30 -3.59
CA PHE A 231 5.69 13.52 -3.94
C PHE A 231 4.19 13.37 -3.70
N VAL A 232 3.47 14.49 -3.62
CA VAL A 232 2.00 14.48 -3.62
C VAL A 232 1.51 14.49 -5.06
N ALA A 233 0.57 13.61 -5.38
CA ALA A 233 -0.05 13.54 -6.70
C ALA A 233 -0.65 14.90 -7.12
N SER A 234 -0.55 15.21 -8.40
CA SER A 234 -1.12 16.43 -8.96
C SER A 234 -1.31 16.30 -10.48
N PRO A 235 -2.22 17.08 -11.09
CA PRO A 235 -2.42 17.06 -12.53
C PRO A 235 -1.17 17.41 -13.34
N GLU A 236 -0.22 18.15 -12.75
CA GLU A 236 1.06 18.54 -13.36
C GLU A 236 1.92 17.31 -13.72
N MET A 237 1.78 16.20 -12.98
CA MET A 237 2.50 14.96 -13.28
C MET A 237 2.15 14.40 -14.66
N ASN A 238 1.03 14.81 -15.26
CA ASN A 238 0.64 14.42 -16.61
C ASN A 238 1.67 14.87 -17.68
N GLU A 239 2.51 15.87 -17.42
CA GLU A 239 3.63 16.23 -18.30
C GLU A 239 4.65 15.09 -18.45
N ILE A 240 4.81 14.28 -17.39
CA ILE A 240 5.68 13.11 -17.36
C ILE A 240 4.89 11.88 -17.81
N VAL A 241 3.81 11.54 -17.10
CA VAL A 241 3.07 10.27 -17.32
C VAL A 241 2.15 10.27 -18.53
N GLY A 242 1.93 11.42 -19.18
CA GLY A 242 1.24 11.51 -20.46
C GLY A 242 1.95 10.73 -21.57
N LYS A 243 3.25 10.43 -21.40
CA LYS A 243 4.09 9.65 -22.33
C LYS A 243 3.98 8.13 -22.13
N LEU A 244 3.28 7.66 -21.09
CA LEU A 244 3.19 6.23 -20.81
C LEU A 244 2.50 5.48 -21.96
N PRO A 245 3.07 4.35 -22.42
CA PRO A 245 2.43 3.51 -23.42
C PRO A 245 1.27 2.75 -22.77
N LEU A 246 0.06 3.29 -22.90
CA LEU A 246 -1.15 2.61 -22.43
C LEU A 246 -1.54 1.55 -23.45
N ALA A 247 -1.77 0.33 -22.98
CA ALA A 247 -2.38 -0.71 -23.80
C ALA A 247 -3.74 -0.21 -24.32
N LYS A 248 -3.97 -0.37 -25.62
CA LYS A 248 -5.26 -0.09 -26.27
C LYS A 248 -6.27 -1.18 -25.94
#